data_AF-W0BI07-F1
#
_entry.id   AF-W0BI07-F1
#
_cell.length_a   1.000
_cell.length_b   1.000
_cell.length_c   1.000
_cell.angle_alpha   90.00
_cell.angle_beta   90.00
_cell.angle_gamma   90.00
#
_symmetry.space_group_name_H-M   'P 1'
#
loop_
_entity.id
_entity.type
_entity.pdbx_description
1 polymer ?
#
loop_
_entity_poly.entity_id
_entity_poly.type
_entity_poly.pdbx_seq_one_letter_code
_entity_poly.pdbx_strand_id
1 'polypeptide(L)'
;MYHRGQIRCFLKIAEFASFTRAAHALHMTPTAVSKQIKNLEEAIGEQLLLRTTRHVSLTEFGALFYERCKLIEEQIHSLDRFIESKKKFPKVN
;
A
#
# COMPACT_ATOMS: atom_id res chain seq x y z
N MET A 1 5.68 14.52 -2.36
CA MET A 1 4.29 14.06 -2.60
C MET A 1 4.31 12.54 -2.68
N TYR A 2 3.41 11.85 -1.95
CA TYR A 2 3.32 10.38 -1.99
C TYR A 2 2.39 9.89 -3.11
N HIS A 3 2.65 8.68 -3.62
CA HIS A 3 1.88 8.07 -4.70
C HIS A 3 1.22 6.75 -4.27
N ARG A 4 0.08 6.39 -4.87
CA ARG A 4 -0.66 5.15 -4.54
C ARG A 4 0.22 3.88 -4.62
N GLY A 5 1.17 3.82 -5.55
CA GLY A 5 2.11 2.70 -5.66
C GLY A 5 2.94 2.48 -4.39
N GLN A 6 3.33 3.56 -3.70
CA GLN A 6 4.06 3.49 -2.43
C GLN A 6 3.17 2.97 -1.30
N ILE A 7 1.92 3.44 -1.24
CA ILE A 7 0.92 2.97 -0.27
C ILE A 7 0.68 1.47 -0.44
N ARG A 8 0.53 0.99 -1.68
CA ARG A 8 0.39 -0.45 -1.97
C ARG A 8 1.62 -1.26 -1.54
N CYS A 9 2.82 -0.73 -1.75
CA CYS A 9 4.05 -1.34 -1.24
C CYS A 9 4.03 -1.48 0.28
N PHE A 10 3.68 -0.40 0.97
CA PHE A 10 3.61 -0.37 2.43
C PHE A 10 2.58 -1.36 2.99
N LEU A 11 1.35 -1.33 2.46
CA LEU A 11 0.28 -2.24 2.87
C LEU A 11 0.69 -3.71 2.73
N LYS A 12 1.35 -4.08 1.63
CA LYS A 12 1.81 -5.47 1.42
C LYS A 12 2.94 -5.86 2.35
N ILE A 13 3.86 -4.96 2.68
CA ILE A 13 4.92 -5.25 3.64
C ILE A 13 4.35 -5.42 5.05
N ALA A 14 3.41 -4.55 5.44
CA ALA A 14 2.71 -4.65 6.71
C ALA A 14 1.93 -5.98 6.83
N GLU A 15 1.29 -6.43 5.75
CA GLU A 15 0.55 -7.69 5.70
C GLU A 15 1.47 -8.93 5.80
N PHE A 16 2.60 -8.93 5.10
CA PHE A 16 3.51 -10.09 5.05
C PHE A 16 4.64 -10.07 6.08
N ALA A 17 4.83 -8.96 6.79
CA ALA A 17 5.98 -8.68 7.64
C ALA A 17 7.33 -8.95 6.93
N SER A 18 7.39 -8.78 5.59
CA SER A 18 8.52 -9.18 4.77
C SER A 18 8.62 -8.39 3.46
N PHE A 19 9.79 -7.78 3.22
CA PHE A 19 10.10 -7.10 1.96
C PHE A 19 10.10 -8.05 0.77
N THR A 20 10.69 -9.24 0.92
CA THR A 20 10.79 -10.21 -0.18
C THR A 20 9.42 -10.74 -0.60
N ARG A 21 8.57 -11.11 0.36
CA ARG A 21 7.21 -11.59 0.06
C ARG A 21 6.35 -10.49 -0.54
N ALA A 22 6.43 -9.27 -0.01
CA ALA A 22 5.71 -8.13 -0.57
C ALA A 22 6.17 -7.80 -2.00
N ALA A 23 7.46 -7.83 -2.26
CA ALA A 23 8.01 -7.62 -3.60
C ALA A 23 7.53 -8.66 -4.59
N HIS A 24 7.53 -9.94 -4.21
CA HIS A 24 6.98 -11.01 -5.03
C HIS A 24 5.48 -10.80 -5.33
N ALA A 25 4.68 -10.47 -4.32
CA ALA A 25 3.25 -10.21 -4.48
C ALA A 25 2.92 -8.98 -5.35
N LEU A 26 3.86 -8.03 -5.46
CA LEU A 26 3.73 -6.82 -6.26
C LEU A 26 4.40 -6.92 -7.63
N HIS A 27 5.01 -8.05 -7.96
CA HIS A 27 5.84 -8.23 -9.16
C HIS A 27 6.98 -7.19 -9.27
N MET A 28 7.60 -6.89 -8.14
CA MET A 28 8.69 -5.93 -7.99
C MET A 28 9.94 -6.59 -7.41
N THR A 29 11.10 -5.92 -7.51
CA THR A 29 12.30 -6.35 -6.80
C THR A 29 12.29 -5.85 -5.34
N PRO A 30 12.91 -6.58 -4.38
CA PRO A 30 13.01 -6.11 -3.00
C PRO A 30 13.66 -4.72 -2.87
N THR A 31 14.64 -4.42 -3.71
CA THR A 31 15.29 -3.10 -3.78
C THR A 31 14.31 -2.00 -4.21
N ALA A 32 13.48 -2.27 -5.23
CA ALA A 32 12.46 -1.32 -5.67
C ALA A 32 11.43 -1.06 -4.58
N VAL A 33 10.94 -2.11 -3.91
CA VAL A 33 9.99 -1.97 -2.79
C VAL A 33 10.61 -1.18 -1.64
N SER A 34 11.86 -1.49 -1.25
CA SER A 34 12.56 -0.76 -0.20
C SER A 34 12.68 0.74 -0.52
N LYS A 35 13.01 1.09 -1.77
CA LYS A 35 13.06 2.48 -2.25
C LYS A 35 11.69 3.15 -2.19
N GLN A 36 10.61 2.46 -2.58
CA GLN A 36 9.26 3.01 -2.48
C GLN A 36 8.86 3.34 -1.04
N ILE A 37 9.20 2.47 -0.08
CA ILE A 37 8.94 2.76 1.34
C ILE A 37 9.79 3.93 1.83
N LYS A 38 11.08 3.96 1.50
CA LYS A 38 11.95 5.06 1.91
C LYS A 38 11.40 6.40 1.42
N ASN A 39 11.02 6.49 0.15
CA ASN A 39 10.42 7.69 -0.42
C ASN A 39 9.07 8.05 0.25
N LEU A 40 8.30 7.06 0.69
CA LEU A 40 7.04 7.27 1.40
C LEU A 40 7.29 7.86 2.80
N GLU A 41 8.20 7.25 3.56
CA GLU A 41 8.63 7.71 4.89
C GLU A 41 9.19 9.14 4.79
N GLU A 42 10.04 9.43 3.79
CA GLU A 42 10.56 10.78 3.54
C GLU A 42 9.47 11.79 3.17
N ALA A 43 8.48 11.40 2.36
CA ALA A 43 7.40 12.29 1.97
C ALA A 43 6.41 12.60 3.10
N ILE A 44 6.26 11.67 4.05
CA ILE A 44 5.42 11.83 5.24
C ILE A 44 6.19 12.54 6.37
N GLY A 45 7.50 12.34 6.43
CA GLY A 45 8.36 12.84 7.50
C GLY A 45 8.41 11.94 8.73
N GLU A 46 7.81 10.75 8.67
CA GLU A 46 7.71 9.80 9.78
C GLU A 46 8.10 8.39 9.36
N GLN A 47 8.66 7.63 10.28
CA GLN A 47 9.03 6.23 10.04
C GLN A 47 7.79 5.33 10.21
N LEU A 48 7.52 4.48 9.21
CA LEU A 48 6.35 3.59 9.20
C LEU A 48 6.71 2.16 9.62
N LEU A 49 7.95 1.73 9.34
CA LEU A 49 8.41 0.36 9.60
C LEU A 49 9.64 0.34 10.50
N LEU A 50 9.61 -0.50 11.53
CA LEU A 50 10.80 -0.93 12.27
C LEU A 50 11.45 -2.09 11.50
N ARG A 51 12.68 -1.88 11.05
CA ARG A 51 13.43 -2.85 10.26
C ARG A 51 14.59 -3.40 11.07
N THR A 52 14.59 -4.70 11.29
CA THR A 52 15.78 -5.46 11.70
C THR A 52 16.19 -6.40 10.57
N THR A 53 17.39 -6.98 10.64
CA THR A 53 17.87 -7.95 9.64
C THR A 53 17.01 -9.21 9.52
N ARG A 54 16.15 -9.49 10.52
CA ARG A 54 15.31 -10.70 10.57
C ARG A 54 13.80 -10.43 10.64
N HIS A 55 13.39 -9.25 11.09
CA HIS A 55 11.98 -8.94 11.33
C HIS A 55 11.65 -7.52 10.84
N VAL A 56 10.42 -7.39 10.34
CA VAL A 56 9.80 -6.12 10.00
C VAL A 56 8.52 -6.00 10.82
N SER A 57 8.35 -4.87 11.50
CA SER A 57 7.13 -4.54 12.22
C SER A 57 6.72 -3.10 11.96
N LEU A 58 5.48 -2.76 12.27
CA LEU A 58 4.98 -1.39 12.16
C LEU A 58 5.46 -0.56 13.36
N THR A 59 5.76 0.71 13.13
CA THR A 59 5.81 1.71 14.21
C THR A 59 4.39 2.01 14.70
N GLU A 60 4.25 2.75 15.81
CA GLU A 60 2.93 3.22 16.27
C GLU A 60 2.24 4.07 15.19
N PHE A 61 2.97 5.04 14.62
CA PHE A 61 2.48 5.84 13.51
C PHE A 61 2.16 4.96 12.29
N GLY A 62 3.01 3.98 11.98
CA GLY A 62 2.82 3.02 10.90
C GLY A 62 1.54 2.19 11.05
N ALA A 63 1.19 1.77 12.27
CA ALA A 63 -0.04 1.05 12.56
C ALA A 63 -1.28 1.91 12.31
N LEU A 64 -1.29 3.16 12.79
CA LEU A 64 -2.37 4.10 12.53
C LEU A 64 -2.50 4.40 11.03
N PHE A 65 -1.37 4.60 10.35
CA PHE A 65 -1.32 4.84 8.92
C PHE A 65 -1.84 3.63 8.12
N TYR A 66 -1.49 2.41 8.52
CA TYR A 66 -1.96 1.18 7.91
C TYR A 66 -3.49 1.07 7.91
N GLU A 67 -4.14 1.30 9.05
CA GLU A 67 -5.60 1.26 9.16
C GLU A 67 -6.26 2.28 8.23
N ARG A 68 -5.72 3.50 8.17
CA ARG A 68 -6.23 4.55 7.26
C ARG A 68 -6.07 4.16 5.80
N CYS A 69 -4.90 3.65 5.41
CA CYS A 69 -4.64 3.23 4.04
C CYS A 69 -5.52 2.06 3.60
N LYS A 70 -5.81 1.11 4.50
CA LYS A 70 -6.68 -0.02 4.22
C LYS A 70 -8.10 0.43 3.88
N LEU A 71 -8.66 1.34 4.67
CA LEU A 71 -9.99 1.93 4.38
C LEU A 71 -10.03 2.66 3.03
N ILE A 72 -8.96 3.38 2.68
CA ILE A 72 -8.87 4.08 1.39
C ILE A 72 -8.85 3.08 0.23
N GLU A 73 -8.07 2.00 0.32
CA GLU A 73 -8.06 0.97 -0.73
C GLU A 73 -9.41 0.26 -0.85
N GLU A 74 -10.12 0.02 0.25
CA GLU A 74 -11.50 -0.50 0.21
C GLU A 74 -12.46 0.45 -0.51
N GLN A 75 -12.37 1.75 -0.25
CA GLN A 75 -13.16 2.76 -0.95
C GLN A 75 -12.85 2.81 -2.44
N ILE A 76 -11.56 2.74 -2.82
CA ILE A 76 -11.15 2.69 -4.23
C ILE A 76 -11.72 1.45 -4.92
N HIS A 77 -11.59 0.26 -4.30
CA HIS A 77 -12.17 -0.96 -4.86
C HIS A 77 -13.70 -0.90 -4.95
N SER A 78 -14.36 -0.27 -3.99
CA SER A 78 -15.81 -0.03 -4.07
C SER A 78 -16.18 0.86 -5.25
N LEU A 79 -15.39 1.90 -5.50
CA LEU A 79 -15.58 2.78 -6.65
C LEU A 79 -15.37 2.05 -7.98
N ASP A 80 -14.34 1.20 -8.09
CA ASP A 80 -14.09 0.40 -9.29
C ASP A 80 -15.29 -0.51 -9.60
N ARG A 81 -15.82 -1.22 -8.58
CA ARG A 81 -17.03 -2.04 -8.73
C ARG A 81 -18.26 -1.24 -9.13
N PHE A 82 -18.43 -0.04 -8.57
CA PHE A 82 -19.54 0.84 -8.94
C PHE A 82 -19.46 1.27 -10.40
N ILE A 83 -18.26 1.65 -10.88
CA ILE A 83 -18.01 2.02 -12.28
C ILE A 83 -18.33 0.84 -13.20
N GLU A 84 -17.88 -0.37 -12.87
CA GLU A 84 -18.17 -1.59 -13.63
C GLU A 84 -19.67 -1.90 -13.68
N SER A 85 -20.37 -1.75 -12.55
CA SER A 85 -21.82 -1.94 -12.47
C SER A 85 -22.56 -0.95 -13.37
N LYS A 86 -22.17 0.34 -13.38
CA LYS A 86 -22.81 1.36 -14.21
C LYS A 86 -22.46 1.26 -15.69
N LYS A 87 -21.27 0.76 -16.06
CA LYS A 87 -20.90 0.48 -17.46
C LYS A 87 -21.71 -0.65 -18.09
N LYS A 88 -22.22 -1.60 -17.30
CA LYS A 88 -23.11 -2.68 -17.77
C LYS A 88 -24.56 -2.23 -18.02
N PHE A 89 -24.92 -1.00 -17.64
CA PHE A 89 -26.13 -0.37 -18.14
C PHE A 89 -25.74 0.44 -19.39
N PRO A 90 -25.99 -0.07 -20.61
CA PRO A 90 -25.88 0.79 -21.77
C PRO A 90 -26.85 1.94 -21.55
N LYS A 91 -26.40 3.16 -21.83
CA LYS A 91 -27.30 4.32 -21.93
C LYS A 91 -28.41 3.92 -22.91
N VAL A 92 -29.60 3.67 -22.39
CA VAL A 92 -30.82 3.79 -23.17
C VAL A 92 -31.08 5.29 -23.20
N ASN A 93 -30.60 5.92 -24.28
CA ASN A 93 -31.14 7.10 -24.94
C ASN A 93 -30.17 7.52 -26.06
#